data_AF-A0AA51XTG8-F1
#
_entry.id   AF-A0AA51XTG8-F1
#
_cell.length_a   1.000
_cell.length_b   1.000
_cell.length_c   1.000
_cell.angle_alpha   90.00
_cell.angle_beta   90.00
_cell.angle_gamma   90.00
#
_symmetry.space_group_name_H-M   'P 1'
#
loop_
_entity.id
_entity.type
_entity.pdbx_description
1 polymer ?
#
loop_
_entity_poly.entity_id
_entity_poly.type
_entity_poly.pdbx_seq_one_letter_code
_entity_poly.pdbx_strand_id
1 'polypeptide(L)'
;MRDNILTFPKIINLSVKTRLDDDVKLSEVRIIPLGNGYNIEIVYKKNITEPLNRKNNVIGIDIGVDNTVAISNNVGEKPNSC
;
A
#
# COMPACT_ATOMS: atom_id res chain seq x y z
N MET A 1 11.40 13.10 6.47
CA MET A 1 12.35 12.05 6.04
C MET A 1 13.43 12.73 5.21
N ARG A 2 14.59 12.12 5.00
CA ARG A 2 15.59 12.63 4.03
C ARG A 2 16.13 11.45 3.26
N ASP A 3 16.22 11.57 1.94
CA ASP A 3 16.75 10.52 1.06
C ASP A 3 16.05 9.17 1.24
N ASN A 4 14.76 9.19 1.58
CA ASN A 4 13.94 8.01 1.89
C ASN A 4 14.41 7.18 3.10
N ILE A 5 15.24 7.75 3.98
CA ILE A 5 15.73 7.11 5.20
C ILE A 5 14.90 7.56 6.41
N LEU A 6 14.33 6.59 7.13
CA LEU A 6 13.69 6.81 8.41
C LEU A 6 14.72 6.63 9.53
N THR A 7 15.05 7.73 10.22
CA THR A 7 16.00 7.75 11.34
C THR A 7 15.26 7.72 12.66
N PHE A 8 15.62 6.77 13.52
CA PHE A 8 15.06 6.63 14.86
C PHE A 8 15.85 7.42 15.90
N PRO A 9 15.28 7.69 17.10
CA PRO A 9 16.01 8.34 18.19
C PRO A 9 17.36 7.67 18.47
N LYS A 10 18.37 8.47 18.84
CA LYS A 10 19.77 8.01 19.04
C LYS A 10 19.91 6.80 19.97
N ILE A 11 19.02 6.66 20.95
CA ILE A 11 18.98 5.51 21.87
C ILE A 11 18.84 4.17 21.13
N ILE A 12 18.12 4.15 20.02
CA ILE A 12 17.83 2.95 19.24
C ILE A 12 18.84 2.77 18.09
N ASN A 13 19.52 3.86 17.69
CA ASN A 13 20.51 3.92 16.60
C ASN A 13 20.12 3.11 15.36
N LEU A 14 18.85 3.19 14.98
CA LEU A 14 18.30 2.44 13.87
C LEU A 14 18.03 3.39 12.69
N SER A 15 18.43 2.97 11.50
CA SER A 15 18.13 3.67 10.25
C SER A 15 17.62 2.66 9.24
N VAL A 16 16.42 2.90 8.72
CA VAL A 16 15.76 1.99 7.77
C VAL A 16 15.52 2.74 6.46
N LYS A 17 16.02 2.17 5.37
CA LYS A 17 15.72 2.67 4.03
C LYS A 17 14.31 2.25 3.63
N THR A 18 13.48 3.22 3.26
CA THR A 18 12.10 2.99 2.86
C THR A 18 11.91 3.31 1.37
N ARG A 19 10.75 2.93 0.82
CA ARG A 19 10.31 3.32 -0.53
C ARG A 19 9.30 4.48 -0.49
N LEU A 20 9.20 5.15 0.66
CA LEU A 20 8.31 6.29 0.84
C LEU A 20 8.98 7.52 0.25
N ASP A 21 8.21 8.41 -0.35
CA ASP A 21 8.71 9.70 -0.82
C ASP A 21 8.97 10.64 0.36
N ASP A 22 9.85 11.63 0.18
CA ASP A 22 10.25 12.55 1.25
C ASP A 22 9.10 13.46 1.75
N ASP A 23 8.07 13.66 0.92
CA ASP A 23 6.87 14.47 1.21
C ASP A 23 5.75 13.70 1.93
N VAL A 24 5.96 12.41 2.21
CA VAL A 24 4.98 11.57 2.91
C VAL A 24 4.70 12.08 4.32
N LYS A 25 3.41 12.30 4.62
CA LYS A 25 2.95 12.66 5.97
C LYS A 25 2.87 11.42 6.86
N LEU A 26 3.93 11.21 7.65
CA LEU A 26 3.96 10.22 8.73
C LEU A 26 2.92 10.56 9.80
N SER A 27 2.19 9.56 10.27
CA SER A 27 1.18 9.68 11.32
C SER A 27 1.64 9.04 12.62
N GLU A 28 2.18 7.82 12.55
CA GLU A 28 2.70 7.08 13.70
C GLU A 28 3.83 6.16 13.26
N VAL A 29 4.83 5.98 14.12
CA VAL A 29 5.86 4.95 13.95
C VAL A 29 5.99 4.19 15.26
N ARG A 30 5.87 2.87 15.20
CA ARG A 30 5.95 1.98 16.37
C ARG A 30 7.08 0.98 16.19
N ILE A 31 7.84 0.76 17.24
CA ILE A 31 8.84 -0.31 17.33
C ILE A 31 8.34 -1.31 18.37
N ILE A 32 8.15 -2.55 17.94
CA ILE A 32 7.70 -3.66 18.78
C ILE A 32 8.88 -4.63 18.92
N PRO A 33 9.48 -4.77 20.11
CA PRO A 33 10.51 -5.78 20.34
C PRO A 33 9.89 -7.17 20.23
N LEU A 34 10.58 -8.05 19.52
CA LEU A 34 10.27 -9.47 19.45
C LEU A 34 11.35 -10.25 20.20
N GLY A 35 11.04 -11.48 20.61
CA GLY A 35 12.05 -12.36 21.24
C GLY A 35 13.31 -12.57 20.37
N ASN A 36 13.18 -12.36 19.05
CA ASN A 36 14.30 -12.16 18.15
C ASN A 36 13.97 -11.00 17.16
N GLY A 37 14.64 -9.86 17.33
CA GLY A 37 14.51 -8.71 16.42
C GLY A 37 13.40 -7.72 16.79
N TYR A 38 12.97 -6.91 15.81
CA TYR A 38 11.97 -5.86 15.98
C TYR A 38 11.01 -5.82 14.81
N ASN A 39 9.72 -5.61 15.11
CA ASN A 39 8.74 -5.18 14.12
C ASN A 39 8.64 -3.66 14.14
N ILE A 40 8.73 -3.04 12.96
CA ILE A 40 8.62 -1.61 12.79
C ILE A 40 7.37 -1.34 11.96
N GLU A 41 6.38 -0.71 12.59
CA GLU A 41 5.13 -0.35 11.95
C GLU A 41 5.16 1.15 11.63
N ILE A 42 4.93 1.49 10.36
CA ILE A 42 4.96 2.88 9.87
C ILE A 42 3.58 3.21 9.30
N VAL A 43 2.85 4.08 9.99
CA VAL A 43 1.54 4.58 9.55
C VAL A 43 1.73 5.92 8.86
N TYR A 44 1.28 6.03 7.62
CA TYR A 44 1.43 7.24 6.81
C TYR A 44 0.20 7.53 5.97
N LYS A 45 0.01 8.81 5.63
CA LYS A 45 -1.04 9.25 4.71
C LYS A 45 -0.46 9.29 3.30
N LYS A 46 -1.10 8.59 2.38
CA LYS A 46 -0.81 8.65 0.94
C LYS A 46 -1.92 9.42 0.25
N ASN A 47 -1.56 10.52 -0.41
CA ASN A 47 -2.47 11.14 -1.36
C ASN A 47 -2.51 10.28 -2.62
N ILE A 48 -3.69 9.85 -3.02
CA ILE A 48 -3.90 9.11 -4.27
C ILE A 48 -4.37 10.14 -5.29
N THR A 49 -3.58 10.35 -6.34
CA THR A 49 -4.05 11.11 -7.49
C THR A 49 -5.17 10.33 -8.15
N GLU A 50 -6.29 10.98 -8.44
CA GLU A 50 -7.38 10.33 -9.18
C GLU A 50 -6.83 9.76 -10.50
N PRO A 51 -7.15 8.50 -10.84
CA PRO A 51 -6.73 7.93 -12.11
C PRO A 51 -7.27 8.80 -13.25
N LEU A 52 -6.44 8.98 -14.30
CA LEU A 52 -6.84 9.67 -15.53
C LEU A 52 -8.20 9.15 -15.99
N ASN A 53 -9.11 10.09 -16.28
CA ASN A 53 -10.46 9.87 -16.77
C ASN A 53 -10.47 8.95 -18.00
N ARG A 54 -10.51 7.62 -17.80
CA ARG A 54 -10.76 6.65 -18.88
C ARG A 54 -12.27 6.54 -19.04
N LYS A 55 -12.82 7.44 -19.84
CA LYS A 55 -14.24 7.48 -20.14
C LYS A 55 -14.64 6.18 -20.86
N ASN A 56 -15.64 5.50 -20.29
CA ASN A 56 -16.39 4.33 -20.77
C ASN A 56 -15.94 2.91 -20.41
N ASN A 57 -14.79 2.65 -19.81
CA ASN A 57 -14.47 1.27 -19.37
C ASN A 57 -14.93 1.05 -17.93
N VAL A 58 -15.81 0.07 -17.72
CA VAL A 58 -16.40 -0.29 -16.42
C VAL A 58 -16.06 -1.76 -16.12
N ILE A 59 -15.60 -2.01 -14.90
CA ILE A 59 -15.34 -3.35 -14.36
C ILE A 59 -16.16 -3.55 -13.09
N GLY A 60 -16.96 -4.61 -13.05
CA GLY A 60 -17.64 -5.08 -11.84
C GLY A 60 -16.82 -6.17 -11.19
N ILE A 61 -16.47 -5.99 -9.92
CA ILE A 61 -15.79 -7.01 -9.11
C ILE A 61 -16.75 -7.39 -8.00
N ASP A 62 -17.12 -8.66 -7.94
CA ASP A 62 -18.00 -9.22 -6.92
C ASP A 62 -17.26 -10.33 -6.15
N ILE A 63 -17.43 -10.38 -4.83
CA ILE A 63 -16.83 -11.43 -3.99
C ILE A 63 -17.95 -12.37 -3.59
N GLY A 64 -17.86 -13.62 -4.05
CA GLY A 64 -18.84 -14.66 -3.76
C GLY A 64 -18.36 -15.65 -2.69
N VAL A 65 -19.31 -16.34 -2.05
CA VAL A 65 -19.00 -17.41 -1.09
C VAL A 65 -18.34 -18.61 -1.79
N ASP A 66 -18.82 -18.95 -2.98
CA ASP A 66 -18.32 -20.07 -3.78
C ASP A 66 -17.30 -19.64 -4.85
N ASN A 67 -17.16 -18.34 -5.10
CA ASN A 67 -16.18 -17.76 -6.01
C ASN A 67 -15.44 -16.63 -5.31
N THR A 68 -14.16 -16.83 -4.98
CA THR A 68 -13.33 -15.82 -4.29
C THR A 68 -13.42 -14.44 -4.94
N VAL A 69 -13.50 -14.38 -6.27
CA VAL A 69 -13.78 -13.16 -7.05
C VAL A 69 -14.50 -13.53 -8.36
N ALA A 70 -15.59 -12.82 -8.69
CA ALA A 70 -16.22 -12.78 -9.99
C ALA A 70 -16.00 -11.41 -10.65
N ILE A 71 -15.66 -11.39 -11.94
CA ILE A 71 -15.31 -10.17 -12.68
C ILE A 71 -16.19 -10.04 -13.93
N SER A 72 -16.79 -8.87 -14.14
CA SER A 72 -17.53 -8.49 -15.36
C SER A 72 -16.98 -7.18 -15.94
N ASN A 73 -17.02 -7.00 -17.27
CA ASN A 73 -16.56 -5.77 -17.92
C ASN A 73 -17.43 -5.42 -19.13
N ASN A 74 -17.37 -4.17 -19.60
CA ASN A 74 -18.05 -3.70 -20.82
C ASN A 74 -17.09 -3.49 -22.01
N VAL A 75 -15.86 -4.00 -21.93
CA VAL A 75 -14.79 -3.78 -22.92
C VAL A 75 -14.82 -4.84 -24.02
N GLY A 76 -15.75 -5.81 -23.96
CA GLY A 76 -15.94 -6.83 -25.01
C GLY A 76 -14.86 -7.92 -25.03
N GLU A 77 -13.77 -7.74 -24.29
CA GLU A 77 -12.81 -8.78 -23.93
C GLU A 77 -13.52 -9.77 -22.99
N LYS A 78 -13.87 -10.95 -23.50
CA LYS A 78 -14.34 -12.06 -22.65
C LYS A 78 -13.28 -12.28 -21.57
N PRO A 79 -13.65 -12.34 -20.27
CA PRO A 79 -12.69 -12.79 -19.27
C PRO A 79 -12.20 -14.17 -19.72
N ASN A 80 -10.90 -14.29 -19.96
CA ASN A 80 -10.29 -15.57 -20.31
C ASN A 80 -10.63 -16.50 -19.15
N SER A 81 -11.54 -17.45 -19.40
CA SER A 81 -11.89 -18.50 -18.46
C SER A 81 -10.59 -19.15 -17.99
N CYS A 82 -10.35 -19.14 -16.68
CA CYS A 82 -9.38 -20.03 -16.07
C CYS A 82 -9.73 -21.49 -16.36
#